data_AF-A0A317W8I6-F1
#
_entry.id   AF-A0A317W8I6-F1
#
_cell.length_a   1.000
_cell.length_b   1.000
_cell.length_c   1.000
_cell.angle_alpha   90.00
_cell.angle_beta   90.00
_cell.angle_gamma   90.00
#
_symmetry.space_group_name_H-M   'P 1'
#
loop_
_entity.id
_entity.type
_entity.pdbx_description
1 polymer ?
#
loop_
_entity_poly.entity_id
_entity_poly.type
_entity_poly.pdbx_seq_one_letter_code
_entity_poly.pdbx_strand_id
1 'polypeptide(L)'
;MSKDLAALSTRITDNLQLLTSTQQQPPNEVPDALRLALLDDCYEVQRLCSQPSDYLERLQMFNQQLACLHWLCYFNIFRHIPTDGTISFPDLATAADVPLPQLRRVARMAMLEGVLCEPARTVSRTEVPVSQVVSVETRPVRSSSGRGS
;
A
#
# COMPACT_ATOMS: atom_id res chain seq x y z
N MET A 1 20.28 -12.80 21.76
CA MET A 1 20.05 -12.78 20.29
C MET A 1 19.62 -14.13 19.75
N SER A 2 20.46 -15.18 19.72
CA SER A 2 20.07 -16.48 19.11
C SER A 2 18.87 -17.15 19.78
N LYS A 3 18.79 -17.12 21.13
CA LYS A 3 17.65 -17.68 21.88
C LYS A 3 16.35 -16.86 21.69
N ASP A 4 16.47 -15.54 21.67
CA ASP A 4 15.33 -14.63 21.50
C ASP A 4 14.72 -14.76 20.10
N LEU A 5 15.57 -14.91 19.08
CA LEU A 5 15.15 -15.11 17.70
C LEU A 5 14.46 -16.47 17.50
N ALA A 6 14.94 -17.53 18.16
CA ALA A 6 14.31 -18.85 18.12
C ALA A 6 12.92 -18.83 18.78
N ALA A 7 12.78 -18.15 19.92
CA ALA A 7 11.49 -17.97 20.59
C ALA A 7 10.52 -17.16 19.71
N LEU A 8 10.98 -16.07 19.09
CA LEU A 8 10.19 -15.26 18.15
C LEU A 8 9.74 -16.07 16.93
N SER A 9 10.65 -16.82 16.31
CA SER A 9 10.33 -17.69 15.16
C SER A 9 9.22 -18.68 15.48
N THR A 10 9.27 -19.28 16.68
CA THR A 10 8.24 -20.21 17.15
C THR A 10 6.90 -19.51 17.30
N ARG A 11 6.85 -18.36 18.01
CA ARG A 11 5.60 -17.59 18.19
C ARG A 11 4.98 -17.11 16.89
N ILE A 12 5.81 -16.59 15.97
CA ILE A 12 5.34 -16.15 14.64
C ILE A 12 4.76 -17.34 13.88
N THR A 13 5.45 -18.49 13.90
CA THR A 13 4.98 -19.71 13.22
C THR A 13 3.64 -20.18 13.79
N ASP A 14 3.49 -20.20 15.12
CA ASP A 14 2.24 -20.59 15.79
C ASP A 14 1.10 -19.63 15.42
N ASN A 15 1.34 -18.31 15.49
CA ASN A 15 0.36 -17.30 15.13
C ASN A 15 -0.05 -17.37 13.64
N LEU A 16 0.90 -17.65 12.74
CA LEU A 16 0.62 -17.83 11.30
C LEU A 16 -0.19 -19.11 11.03
N GLN A 17 0.05 -20.19 11.78
CA GLN A 17 -0.76 -21.41 11.71
C GLN A 17 -2.20 -21.15 12.17
N LEU A 18 -2.38 -20.39 13.26
CA LEU A 18 -3.70 -19.96 13.75
C LEU A 18 -4.43 -19.08 12.74
N LEU A 19 -3.73 -18.17 12.05
CA LEU A 19 -4.33 -17.40 10.96
C LEU A 19 -4.82 -18.30 9.83
N THR A 20 -3.98 -19.24 9.40
CA THR A 20 -4.26 -20.13 8.27
C THR A 20 -5.45 -21.06 8.56
N SER A 21 -5.60 -21.52 9.81
CA SER A 21 -6.77 -22.29 10.24
C SER A 21 -8.04 -21.44 10.37
N THR A 22 -7.91 -20.17 10.75
CA THR A 22 -9.04 -19.22 10.85
C THR A 22 -9.56 -18.76 9.48
N GLN A 23 -8.72 -18.78 8.43
CA GLN A 23 -9.12 -18.44 7.05
C GLN A 23 -10.13 -19.40 6.41
N GLN A 24 -10.53 -20.49 7.10
CA GLN A 24 -11.60 -21.39 6.66
C GLN A 24 -13.02 -20.91 7.05
N GLN A 25 -13.15 -19.82 7.82
CA GLN A 25 -14.41 -19.16 8.19
C GLN A 25 -14.63 -17.87 7.35
N PRO A 26 -15.85 -17.29 7.28
CA PRO A 26 -16.18 -16.26 6.30
C PRO A 26 -15.24 -15.03 6.38
N PRO A 27 -15.12 -14.28 5.28
CA PRO A 27 -14.02 -13.36 5.06
C PRO A 27 -14.19 -12.10 5.92
N ASN A 28 -13.58 -12.03 7.11
CA ASN A 28 -12.79 -10.85 7.52
C ASN A 28 -12.30 -10.79 8.96
N GLU A 29 -12.66 -11.70 9.86
CA GLU A 29 -12.31 -11.47 11.27
C GLU A 29 -11.10 -12.30 11.68
N VAL A 30 -9.92 -11.84 11.26
CA VAL A 30 -8.72 -12.14 12.05
C VAL A 30 -8.93 -11.52 13.43
N PRO A 31 -8.90 -12.32 14.53
CA PRO A 31 -9.07 -11.77 15.86
C PRO A 31 -8.06 -10.65 16.12
N ASP A 32 -8.52 -9.50 16.62
CA ASP A 32 -7.64 -8.35 16.86
C ASP A 32 -6.43 -8.70 17.72
N ALA A 33 -6.62 -9.56 18.71
CA ALA A 33 -5.53 -10.06 19.55
C ALA A 33 -4.45 -10.79 18.74
N LEU A 34 -4.83 -11.63 17.77
CA LEU A 34 -3.91 -12.35 16.91
C LEU A 34 -3.19 -11.40 15.94
N ARG A 35 -3.92 -10.45 15.37
CA ARG A 35 -3.34 -9.40 14.50
C ARG A 35 -2.30 -8.58 15.26
N LEU A 36 -2.63 -8.11 16.46
CA LEU A 36 -1.73 -7.32 17.29
C LEU A 36 -0.50 -8.13 17.73
N ALA A 37 -0.69 -9.39 18.13
CA ALA A 37 0.41 -10.27 18.51
C ALA A 37 1.43 -10.46 17.36
N LEU A 38 0.95 -10.64 16.12
CA LEU A 38 1.82 -10.74 14.95
C LEU A 38 2.54 -9.44 14.63
N LEU A 39 1.87 -8.29 14.75
CA LEU A 39 2.50 -6.98 14.53
C LEU A 39 3.61 -6.73 15.55
N ASP A 40 3.37 -7.07 16.82
CA ASP A 40 4.37 -6.96 17.89
C ASP A 40 5.56 -7.89 17.61
N ASP A 41 5.33 -9.17 17.26
CA ASP A 41 6.42 -10.09 16.95
C ASP A 41 7.23 -9.64 15.70
N CYS A 42 6.58 -9.11 14.67
CA CYS A 42 7.26 -8.52 13.51
C CYS A 42 8.10 -7.30 13.89
N TYR A 43 7.60 -6.45 14.79
CA TYR A 43 8.34 -5.31 15.31
C TYR A 43 9.57 -5.74 16.11
N GLU A 44 9.42 -6.77 16.95
CA GLU A 44 10.52 -7.37 17.71
C GLU A 44 11.62 -7.92 16.78
N VAL A 45 11.25 -8.64 15.72
CA VAL A 45 12.21 -9.11 14.69
C VAL A 45 12.92 -7.93 14.03
N GLN A 46 12.17 -6.92 13.61
CA GLN A 46 12.74 -5.73 13.00
C GLN A 46 13.73 -5.04 13.94
N ARG A 47 13.42 -4.91 15.24
CA ARG A 47 14.31 -4.30 16.22
C ARG A 47 15.60 -5.09 16.40
N LEU A 48 15.51 -6.42 16.47
CA LEU A 48 16.68 -7.29 16.65
C LEU A 48 17.60 -7.32 15.41
N CYS A 49 17.05 -7.13 14.21
CA CYS A 49 17.80 -7.15 12.96
C CYS A 49 18.32 -5.77 12.51
N SER A 50 17.76 -4.68 13.03
CA SER A 50 18.11 -3.32 12.60
C SER A 50 19.42 -2.84 13.23
N GLN A 51 20.22 -2.13 12.44
CA GLN A 51 21.37 -1.38 12.90
C GLN A 51 20.96 0.05 13.30
N PRO A 52 21.76 0.77 14.12
CA PRO A 52 21.45 2.14 14.50
C PRO A 52 21.28 3.10 13.30
N SER A 53 21.99 2.87 12.19
CA SER A 53 21.84 3.62 10.94
C SER A 53 20.45 3.47 10.33
N ASP A 54 19.93 2.24 10.34
CA ASP A 54 18.65 1.88 9.72
C ASP A 54 17.48 2.59 10.40
N TYR A 55 17.64 2.95 11.68
CA TYR A 55 16.65 3.70 12.43
C TYR A 55 16.47 5.13 11.90
N LEU A 56 17.58 5.84 11.63
CA LEU A 56 17.51 7.21 11.09
C LEU A 56 16.94 7.22 9.67
N GLU A 57 17.32 6.26 8.84
CA GLU A 57 16.76 6.10 7.48
C GLU A 57 15.26 5.83 7.53
N ARG A 58 14.82 4.95 8.44
CA ARG A 58 13.40 4.66 8.67
C ARG A 58 12.62 5.88 9.14
N LEU A 59 13.16 6.65 10.09
CA LEU A 59 12.52 7.89 10.55
C LEU A 59 12.39 8.92 9.43
N GLN A 60 13.42 9.06 8.59
CA GLN A 60 13.36 9.95 7.43
C GLN A 60 12.28 9.49 6.44
N MET A 61 12.16 8.19 6.20
CA MET A 61 11.11 7.60 5.36
C MET A 61 9.71 7.90 5.93
N PHE A 62 9.48 7.67 7.22
CA PHE A 62 8.20 7.97 7.87
C PHE A 62 7.85 9.46 7.81
N ASN A 63 8.83 10.35 7.96
CA ASN A 63 8.61 11.79 7.80
C ASN A 63 8.12 12.14 6.39
N GLN A 64 8.76 11.59 5.36
CA GLN A 64 8.34 11.80 3.97
C GLN A 64 6.95 11.23 3.68
N GLN A 65 6.64 10.06 4.23
CA GLN A 65 5.30 9.47 4.10
C GLN A 65 4.24 10.34 4.75
N LEU A 66 4.48 10.83 5.97
CA LEU A 66 3.56 11.73 6.65
C LEU A 66 3.35 13.03 5.87
N ALA A 67 4.42 13.62 5.33
CA ALA A 67 4.33 14.80 4.48
C ALA A 67 3.50 14.53 3.21
N CYS A 68 3.65 13.34 2.59
CA CYS A 68 2.87 12.93 1.43
C CYS A 68 1.38 12.77 1.78
N LEU A 69 1.06 12.10 2.89
CA LEU A 69 -0.31 11.94 3.35
C LEU A 69 -0.95 13.29 3.67
N HIS A 70 -0.23 14.16 4.36
CA HIS A 70 -0.69 15.52 4.65
C HIS A 70 -1.00 16.28 3.36
N TRP A 71 -0.13 16.19 2.35
CA TRP A 71 -0.36 16.81 1.04
C TRP A 71 -1.62 16.26 0.35
N LEU A 72 -1.79 14.92 0.33
CA LEU A 72 -2.97 14.28 -0.28
C LEU A 72 -4.27 14.71 0.41
N CYS A 73 -4.26 14.81 1.74
CA CYS A 73 -5.41 15.29 2.52
C CYS A 73 -5.68 16.78 2.29
N TYR A 74 -4.64 17.62 2.29
CA TYR A 74 -4.77 19.07 2.09
C TYR A 74 -5.43 19.41 0.74
N PHE A 75 -5.05 18.71 -0.33
CA PHE A 75 -5.63 18.88 -1.67
C PHE A 75 -6.88 18.03 -1.91
N ASN A 76 -7.41 17.36 -0.88
CA ASN A 76 -8.59 16.49 -0.97
C ASN A 76 -8.51 15.45 -2.10
N ILE A 77 -7.30 14.99 -2.46
CA ILE A 77 -7.06 14.09 -3.60
C ILE A 77 -7.96 12.86 -3.53
N PHE A 78 -8.11 12.33 -2.31
CA PHE A 78 -8.93 11.19 -2.00
C PHE A 78 -10.42 11.33 -2.31
N ARG A 79 -10.97 12.56 -2.35
CA ARG A 79 -12.38 12.84 -2.69
C ARG A 79 -12.63 12.82 -4.19
N HIS A 80 -11.60 13.06 -4.98
CA HIS A 80 -11.67 13.05 -6.44
C HIS A 80 -11.53 11.64 -7.02
N ILE A 81 -11.13 10.66 -6.21
CA ILE A 81 -11.01 9.27 -6.64
C ILE A 81 -12.35 8.56 -6.43
N PRO A 82 -12.95 7.97 -7.48
CA PRO A 82 -14.21 7.26 -7.37
C PRO A 82 -14.09 6.04 -6.45
N THR A 83 -15.15 5.75 -5.70
CA THR A 83 -15.22 4.59 -4.77
C THR A 83 -15.09 3.26 -5.50
N ASP A 84 -15.77 3.12 -6.64
CA ASP A 84 -15.75 1.90 -7.46
C ASP A 84 -15.13 2.18 -8.84
N GLY A 85 -13.86 2.58 -8.87
CA GLY A 85 -13.18 2.84 -10.15
C GLY A 85 -11.77 3.38 -10.06
N THR A 86 -11.26 3.80 -11.21
CA THR A 86 -9.93 4.39 -11.36
C THR A 86 -10.03 5.77 -12.01
N ILE A 87 -9.11 6.69 -11.68
CA ILE A 87 -9.08 8.04 -12.25
C ILE A 87 -7.67 8.41 -12.73
N SER A 88 -7.57 8.83 -14.00
CA SER A 88 -6.28 9.15 -14.63
C SER A 88 -5.55 10.25 -13.87
N PHE A 89 -4.22 10.17 -13.81
CA PHE A 89 -3.43 11.21 -13.15
C PHE A 89 -3.67 12.62 -13.71
N PRO A 90 -3.78 12.83 -15.05
CA PRO A 90 -4.14 14.13 -15.60
C PRO A 90 -5.52 14.63 -15.15
N ASP A 91 -6.53 13.76 -15.14
CA ASP A 91 -7.88 14.15 -14.73
C ASP A 91 -7.94 14.46 -13.24
N LEU A 92 -7.25 13.65 -12.42
CA LEU A 92 -7.12 13.86 -10.98
C LEU A 92 -6.38 15.16 -10.65
N ALA A 93 -5.29 15.46 -11.37
CA ALA A 93 -4.54 16.70 -11.24
C ALA A 93 -5.41 17.92 -11.58
N THR A 94 -6.20 17.81 -12.65
CA THR A 94 -7.12 18.87 -13.07
C THR A 94 -8.26 19.05 -12.06
N ALA A 95 -8.85 17.97 -11.58
CA ALA A 95 -9.96 18.00 -10.64
C ALA A 95 -9.57 18.58 -9.27
N ALA A 96 -8.35 18.32 -8.82
CA ALA A 96 -7.81 18.81 -7.55
C ALA A 96 -7.01 20.12 -7.67
N ASP A 97 -6.87 20.68 -8.88
CA ASP A 97 -6.09 21.88 -9.17
C ASP A 97 -4.63 21.81 -8.65
N VAL A 98 -3.94 20.71 -8.98
CA VAL A 98 -2.55 20.46 -8.55
C VAL A 98 -1.62 20.15 -9.72
N PRO A 99 -0.31 20.45 -9.61
CA PRO A 99 0.65 20.08 -10.64
C PRO A 99 0.77 18.56 -10.81
N LEU A 100 0.52 18.07 -12.02
CA LEU A 100 0.62 16.65 -12.39
C LEU A 100 1.96 15.98 -11.96
N PRO A 101 3.15 16.60 -12.14
CA PRO A 101 4.40 15.99 -11.70
C PRO A 101 4.48 15.79 -10.19
N GLN A 102 3.92 16.73 -9.41
CA GLN A 102 3.90 16.67 -7.95
C GLN A 102 2.93 15.59 -7.47
N LEU A 103 1.72 15.56 -8.04
CA LEU A 103 0.73 14.52 -7.76
C LEU A 103 1.32 13.12 -8.00
N ARG A 104 2.00 12.89 -9.12
CA ARG A 104 2.62 11.59 -9.42
C ARG A 104 3.69 11.20 -8.42
N ARG A 105 4.53 12.15 -7.98
CA ARG A 105 5.58 11.89 -6.99
C ARG A 105 4.97 11.52 -5.64
N VAL A 106 4.00 12.30 -5.17
CA VAL A 106 3.35 12.09 -3.87
C VAL A 106 2.52 10.81 -3.88
N ALA A 107 1.77 10.55 -4.95
CA ALA A 107 0.97 9.33 -5.07
C ALA A 107 1.83 8.07 -5.05
N ARG A 108 2.97 8.05 -5.75
CA ARG A 108 3.90 6.90 -5.70
C ARG A 108 4.45 6.64 -4.29
N MET A 109 4.74 7.70 -3.53
CA MET A 109 5.16 7.54 -2.13
C MET A 109 4.05 6.95 -1.27
N ALA A 110 2.80 7.35 -1.49
CA ALA A 110 1.64 6.78 -0.79
C ALA A 110 1.34 5.34 -1.22
N MET A 111 1.67 4.95 -2.46
CA MET A 111 1.53 3.56 -2.94
C MET A 111 2.44 2.58 -2.19
N LEU A 112 3.59 3.02 -1.69
CA LEU A 112 4.50 2.15 -0.91
C LEU A 112 3.84 1.63 0.37
N GLU A 113 2.94 2.41 0.96
CA GLU A 113 2.18 2.05 2.16
C GLU A 113 0.81 1.45 1.82
N GLY A 114 0.57 1.11 0.55
CA GLY A 114 -0.70 0.54 0.08
C GLY A 114 -1.89 1.50 0.10
N VAL A 115 -1.68 2.78 0.38
CA VAL A 115 -2.75 3.81 0.48
C VAL A 115 -3.36 4.13 -0.89
N LEU A 116 -2.58 3.97 -1.96
CA LEU A 116 -3.01 4.08 -3.35
C LEU A 116 -2.45 2.89 -4.13
N CYS A 117 -3.03 2.58 -5.29
CA CYS A 117 -2.51 1.59 -6.21
C CYS A 117 -2.50 2.15 -7.64
N GLU A 118 -1.44 1.85 -8.42
CA GLU A 118 -1.37 2.13 -9.86
C GLU A 118 -1.61 0.82 -10.62
N PRO A 119 -2.87 0.45 -10.96
CA PRO A 119 -3.09 -0.45 -12.07
C PRO A 119 -2.43 0.17 -13.29
N ALA A 120 -1.60 -0.61 -14.00
CA ALA A 120 -0.74 -0.16 -15.08
C ALA A 120 -1.39 0.96 -15.95
N ARG A 121 -1.09 2.23 -15.59
CA ARG A 121 -1.50 3.54 -16.15
C ARG A 121 -2.47 4.46 -15.38
N THR A 122 -3.08 4.13 -14.24
CA THR A 122 -4.02 5.07 -13.58
C THR A 122 -4.23 4.77 -12.09
N VAL A 123 -4.44 5.78 -11.22
CA VAL A 123 -4.52 5.61 -9.75
C VAL A 123 -5.95 5.40 -9.25
N SER A 124 -6.11 4.51 -8.26
CA SER A 124 -7.33 4.36 -7.45
C SER A 124 -7.02 4.41 -5.95
N ARG A 125 -8.04 4.70 -5.14
CA ARG A 125 -7.97 4.91 -3.69
C ARG A 125 -8.26 3.58 -3.02
N THR A 126 -7.36 3.14 -2.15
CA THR A 126 -7.50 1.86 -1.47
C THR A 126 -8.47 1.99 -0.29
N GLU A 127 -9.47 1.12 -0.23
CA GLU A 127 -10.00 0.58 1.03
C GLU A 127 -9.59 -0.89 1.07
N VAL A 128 -8.75 -1.26 2.04
CA VAL A 128 -8.21 -2.62 2.21
C VAL A 128 -9.32 -3.54 2.74
N PRO A 129 -9.47 -4.78 2.20
CA PRO A 129 -8.74 -5.92 2.76
C PRO A 129 -8.13 -6.88 1.71
N VAL A 130 -7.05 -7.56 2.12
CA VAL A 130 -6.32 -8.60 1.38
C VAL A 130 -7.19 -9.86 1.26
N SER A 131 -8.02 -9.97 0.22
CA SER A 131 -8.46 -11.22 -0.44
C SER A 131 -9.46 -10.87 -1.54
N GLN A 132 -9.37 -11.55 -2.69
CA GLN A 132 -10.19 -11.35 -3.90
C GLN A 132 -9.72 -10.21 -4.81
N VAL A 133 -8.65 -10.54 -5.52
CA VAL A 133 -8.20 -9.91 -6.77
C VAL A 133 -9.33 -9.95 -7.78
N VAL A 134 -9.85 -8.79 -8.18
CA VAL A 134 -10.70 -8.63 -9.36
C VAL A 134 -9.94 -7.81 -10.39
N SER A 135 -9.53 -8.52 -11.45
CA SER A 135 -8.74 -8.05 -12.58
C SER A 135 -9.62 -7.42 -13.66
N VAL A 136 -9.17 -6.34 -14.31
CA VAL A 136 -9.68 -5.99 -15.66
C VAL A 136 -8.57 -5.42 -16.56
N GLU A 137 -8.63 -5.90 -17.81
CA GLU A 137 -7.67 -5.89 -18.92
C GLU A 137 -7.29 -4.52 -19.51
N THR A 138 -6.06 -4.44 -20.03
CA THR A 138 -5.58 -3.30 -20.84
C THR A 138 -5.63 -3.65 -22.33
N ARG A 139 -6.37 -2.88 -23.14
CA ARG A 139 -6.25 -2.93 -24.61
C ARG A 139 -5.42 -1.74 -25.10
N PRO A 140 -4.39 -1.93 -25.94
CA PRO A 140 -3.61 -0.83 -26.50
C PRO A 140 -4.34 -0.21 -27.71
N VAL A 141 -4.51 1.10 -27.72
CA VAL A 141 -4.89 1.87 -28.91
C VAL A 141 -3.69 1.92 -29.86
N ARG A 142 -3.72 1.14 -30.95
CA ARG A 142 -2.84 1.36 -32.11
C ARG A 142 -3.48 2.42 -33.01
N SER A 143 -2.93 3.63 -33.01
CA SER A 143 -3.14 4.59 -34.10
C SER A 143 -2.13 4.30 -35.22
N SER A 144 -2.51 3.43 -36.15
CA SER A 144 -1.88 3.35 -37.47
C SER A 144 -2.57 4.32 -38.42
N SER A 145 -1.95 5.47 -38.70
CA SER A 145 -2.29 6.29 -39.87
C SER A 145 -1.10 6.25 -40.82
N GLY A 146 -0.97 5.12 -41.52
CA GLY A 146 -0.10 4.95 -42.67
C GLY A 146 -0.68 5.66 -43.88
N ARG A 147 0.21 6.33 -44.62
CA ARG A 147 0.01 6.94 -45.94
C ARG A 147 -0.68 5.99 -46.91
N GLY A 148 -1.58 6.52 -47.73
CA GLY A 148 -2.13 5.81 -48.88
C GLY A 148 -3.15 6.66 -49.62
N SER A 149 -2.65 7.50 -50.53
CA SER A 149 -3.11 7.71 -51.92
C SER A 149 -2.42 8.93 -52.51
#